data_AF-A0A556QJC6-F1
#
_entry.id   AF-A0A556QJC6-F1
#
_cell.length_a   1.000
_cell.length_b   1.000
_cell.length_c   1.000
_cell.angle_alpha   90.00
_cell.angle_beta   90.00
_cell.angle_gamma   90.00
#
_symmetry.space_group_name_H-M   'P 1'
#
loop_
_entity.id
_entity.type
_entity.pdbx_description
1 polymer ?
#
loop_
_entity_poly.entity_id
_entity_poly.type
_entity_poly.pdbx_seq_one_letter_code
_entity_poly.pdbx_strand_id
1 'polypeptide(L)'
;MQGSPADSVQLTLEKRKRVDEVIEWFIKWEILVKPNKGDQFLESINDRRADHIDVLMNTISPVKAMERTASSILEILGGTQQIDSLTLAHLFASMTEVMRLAYSEYGADKALLDPVSEFHKASLEAFLSECSPQAIPACKAIKDVMFFMQTLCLHNTSIYVIDLPVGNTLFTKLLFRLLEDGGFKVKSVRAALSRNDRKTVGITRAEVLVDNLLSAQPQPNDVFIYIDEWVTGSNFNSICEVVKKGIPKECFFLPVALLADKAYKHPRFESFKRDHDKIIKNWGVNGAMFRVDIPPLNTLTQMEAYFFWADQDRLAGVRKMQVHGSLFSSIEESTMRLSFDREALTIAANLVADRIRKKSEHIDVAFLISRYPECYQDFMDCKDALRECVNEEELVKRTNSFESELRAVIDEYSKIIDKRPAKLAIELGMAYSMHHGSLDPSDRYYFKNHAARVEDLSGEMAVTHQIAFGFLWDLLNKSGPN
;
A
#
# COMPACT_ATOMS: atom_id res chain seq x y z
N MET A 1 32.11 13.04 20.45
CA MET A 1 32.58 11.96 21.35
C MET A 1 32.56 10.68 20.55
N GLN A 2 33.71 10.03 20.38
CA GLN A 2 33.81 8.73 19.72
C GLN A 2 33.09 7.71 20.62
N GLY A 3 32.04 7.07 20.10
CA GLY A 3 31.34 6.01 20.82
C GLY A 3 32.31 4.91 21.23
N SER A 4 32.09 4.33 22.40
CA SER A 4 32.86 3.18 22.87
C SER A 4 32.83 2.08 21.79
N PRO A 5 33.97 1.45 21.45
CA PRO A 5 34.01 0.33 20.52
C PRO A 5 33.01 -0.78 20.89
N ALA A 6 32.73 -0.98 22.19
CA ALA A 6 31.77 -1.96 22.68
C ALA A 6 30.31 -1.64 22.27
N ASP A 7 29.93 -0.36 22.27
CA ASP A 7 28.58 0.08 21.89
C ASP A 7 28.36 -0.06 20.38
N SER A 8 29.42 0.12 19.59
CA SER A 8 29.38 -0.13 18.13
C SER A 8 29.26 -1.63 17.81
N VAL A 9 29.87 -2.48 18.62
CA VAL A 9 29.88 -3.94 18.44
C VAL A 9 28.52 -4.54 18.82
N GLN A 10 27.91 -4.10 19.92
CA GLN A 10 26.64 -4.62 20.40
C GLN A 10 25.45 -4.22 19.50
N LEU A 11 25.44 -2.97 19.00
CA LEU A 11 24.47 -2.51 18.02
C LEU A 11 24.62 -3.24 16.67
N THR A 12 25.83 -3.69 16.33
CA THR A 12 26.10 -4.50 15.13
C THR A 12 25.65 -5.95 15.31
N LEU A 13 25.71 -6.48 16.53
CA LEU A 13 25.28 -7.85 16.88
C LEU A 13 23.76 -8.04 16.83
N GLU A 14 22.98 -7.11 17.39
CA GLU A 14 21.51 -7.18 17.32
C GLU A 14 20.98 -6.99 15.89
N LYS A 15 21.62 -6.08 15.16
CA LYS A 15 21.39 -5.85 13.73
C LYS A 15 21.66 -7.11 12.89
N ARG A 16 22.75 -7.83 13.17
CA ARG A 16 23.06 -9.13 12.55
C ARG A 16 22.01 -10.18 12.88
N LYS A 17 21.67 -10.36 14.16
CA LYS A 17 20.70 -11.36 14.62
C LYS A 17 19.35 -11.26 13.89
N ARG A 18 18.88 -10.04 13.65
CA ARG A 18 17.61 -9.80 12.95
C ARG A 18 17.63 -10.17 11.47
N VAL A 19 18.78 -9.99 10.83
CA VAL A 19 18.96 -10.43 9.43
C VAL A 19 19.11 -11.94 9.39
N ASP A 20 19.82 -12.53 10.35
CA ASP A 20 19.95 -13.97 10.49
C ASP A 20 18.56 -14.64 10.65
N GLU A 21 17.63 -14.04 11.41
CA GLU A 21 16.25 -14.54 11.55
C GLU A 21 15.44 -14.47 10.23
N VAL A 22 15.59 -13.39 9.45
CA VAL A 22 14.94 -13.24 8.13
C VAL A 22 15.54 -14.19 7.10
N ILE A 23 16.87 -14.34 7.11
CA ILE A 23 17.61 -15.29 6.27
C ILE A 23 17.23 -16.73 6.65
N GLU A 24 17.17 -17.06 7.93
CA GLU A 24 16.81 -18.40 8.40
C GLU A 24 15.36 -18.74 8.06
N TRP A 25 14.43 -17.78 8.18
CA TRP A 25 13.05 -17.93 7.70
C TRP A 25 12.99 -18.17 6.19
N PHE A 26 13.78 -17.44 5.41
CA PHE A 26 13.83 -17.56 3.96
C PHE A 26 14.46 -18.88 3.48
N ILE A 27 15.55 -19.32 4.13
CA ILE A 27 16.20 -20.63 3.88
C ILE A 27 15.23 -21.78 4.20
N LYS A 28 14.49 -21.68 5.32
CA LYS A 28 13.44 -22.65 5.66
C LYS A 28 12.34 -22.71 4.59
N TRP A 29 12.06 -21.59 3.92
CA TRP A 29 11.09 -21.51 2.84
C TRP A 29 11.63 -22.03 1.50
N GLU A 30 12.88 -21.76 1.14
CA GLU A 30 13.53 -22.29 -0.07
C GLU A 30 13.53 -23.84 -0.09
N ILE A 31 13.63 -24.45 1.10
CA ILE A 31 13.50 -25.90 1.34
C ILE A 31 12.07 -26.41 1.05
N LEU A 32 11.04 -25.60 1.26
CA LEU A 32 9.63 -26.00 1.10
C LEU A 32 9.13 -25.89 -0.35
N VAL A 33 9.75 -25.06 -1.20
CA VAL A 33 9.26 -24.71 -2.55
C VAL A 33 9.83 -25.60 -3.67
N LYS A 34 10.82 -26.48 -3.39
CA LYS A 34 11.35 -27.44 -4.37
C LYS A 34 11.07 -28.91 -3.99
N PRO A 35 9.81 -29.41 -4.02
CA PRO A 35 9.52 -30.81 -3.68
C PRO A 35 9.89 -31.82 -4.78
N ASN A 36 10.17 -31.37 -6.02
CA ASN A 36 10.19 -32.26 -7.18
C ASN A 36 11.58 -32.70 -7.67
N LYS A 37 12.61 -32.66 -6.82
CA LYS A 37 13.86 -33.37 -7.07
C LYS A 37 14.16 -34.23 -5.84
N GLY A 38 13.90 -35.53 -5.97
CA GLY A 38 13.90 -36.52 -4.89
C GLY A 38 15.19 -36.61 -4.08
N ASP A 39 15.13 -37.47 -3.06
CA ASP A 39 16.01 -37.66 -1.90
C ASP A 39 17.53 -37.40 -2.08
N GLN A 40 18.09 -37.57 -3.28
CA GLN A 40 19.49 -37.23 -3.59
C GLN A 40 19.80 -35.71 -3.61
N PHE A 41 18.80 -34.85 -3.88
CA PHE A 41 18.99 -33.39 -3.80
C PHE A 41 18.97 -32.89 -2.35
N LEU A 42 18.16 -33.52 -1.49
CA LEU A 42 18.07 -33.22 -0.06
C LEU A 42 19.37 -33.57 0.69
N GLU A 43 20.08 -34.64 0.30
CA GLU A 43 21.42 -34.93 0.83
C GLU A 43 22.46 -33.90 0.35
N SER A 44 22.45 -33.55 -0.94
CA SER A 44 23.38 -32.53 -1.49
C SER A 44 23.11 -31.12 -0.95
N ILE A 45 21.85 -30.82 -0.59
CA ILE A 45 21.46 -29.58 0.07
C ILE A 45 21.77 -29.65 1.55
N ASN A 46 21.58 -30.75 2.27
CA ASN A 46 21.90 -30.79 3.70
C ASN A 46 23.40 -30.62 3.96
N ASP A 47 24.27 -31.17 3.10
CA ASP A 47 25.72 -30.93 3.16
C ASP A 47 26.08 -29.49 2.76
N ARG A 48 25.43 -28.93 1.73
CA ARG A 48 25.60 -27.51 1.36
C ARG A 48 24.89 -26.54 2.29
N ARG A 49 23.95 -26.98 3.13
CA ARG A 49 23.13 -26.20 4.06
C ARG A 49 23.93 -25.91 5.32
N ALA A 50 24.70 -26.88 5.81
CA ALA A 50 25.68 -26.63 6.86
C ALA A 50 26.73 -25.62 6.37
N ASP A 51 27.29 -25.83 5.17
CA ASP A 51 28.33 -24.94 4.62
C ASP A 51 27.80 -23.56 4.18
N HIS A 52 26.61 -23.43 3.57
CA HIS A 52 26.05 -22.13 3.20
C HIS A 52 25.53 -21.36 4.41
N ILE A 53 24.91 -22.03 5.40
CA ILE A 53 24.45 -21.35 6.62
C ILE A 53 25.67 -20.92 7.44
N ASP A 54 26.69 -21.77 7.62
CA ASP A 54 27.92 -21.33 8.29
C ASP A 54 28.63 -20.22 7.51
N VAL A 55 28.64 -20.25 6.18
CA VAL A 55 29.27 -19.19 5.39
C VAL A 55 28.45 -17.89 5.41
N LEU A 56 27.11 -17.95 5.32
CA LEU A 56 26.21 -16.80 5.37
C LEU A 56 26.14 -16.17 6.77
N MET A 57 26.09 -17.00 7.83
CA MET A 57 26.02 -16.56 9.22
C MET A 57 27.38 -16.13 9.78
N ASN A 58 28.50 -16.74 9.34
CA ASN A 58 29.82 -16.47 9.91
C ASN A 58 30.76 -15.62 9.02
N THR A 59 30.46 -15.38 7.75
CA THR A 59 31.45 -14.79 6.81
C THR A 59 30.94 -13.72 5.85
N ILE A 60 29.62 -13.51 5.76
CA ILE A 60 29.03 -12.64 4.75
C ILE A 60 28.17 -11.59 5.45
N SER A 61 28.31 -10.31 5.10
CA SER A 61 27.41 -9.30 5.68
C SER A 61 25.97 -9.64 5.27
N PRO A 62 24.97 -9.36 6.12
CA PRO A 62 23.54 -9.36 5.77
C PRO A 62 23.23 -8.95 4.32
N VAL A 63 23.92 -7.93 3.86
CA VAL A 63 23.74 -7.35 2.53
C VAL A 63 24.27 -8.26 1.42
N LYS A 64 25.43 -8.89 1.60
CA LYS A 64 25.94 -9.87 0.63
C LYS A 64 25.15 -11.19 0.64
N ALA A 65 24.51 -11.54 1.76
CA ALA A 65 23.57 -12.65 1.81
C ALA A 65 22.35 -12.34 0.95
N MET A 66 21.79 -11.13 1.10
CA MET A 66 20.70 -10.64 0.26
C MET A 66 21.09 -10.56 -1.22
N GLU A 67 22.29 -10.09 -1.56
CA GLU A 67 22.80 -10.09 -2.94
C GLU A 67 22.86 -11.49 -3.53
N ARG A 68 23.45 -12.46 -2.81
CA ARG A 68 23.54 -13.85 -3.28
C ARG A 68 22.15 -14.45 -3.49
N THR A 69 21.22 -14.19 -2.56
CA THR A 69 19.84 -14.64 -2.70
C THR A 69 19.16 -14.01 -3.91
N ALA A 70 19.28 -12.69 -4.09
CA ALA A 70 18.77 -11.97 -5.26
C ALA A 70 19.35 -12.55 -6.57
N SER A 71 20.66 -12.78 -6.62
CA SER A 71 21.33 -13.41 -7.76
C SER A 71 20.84 -14.83 -8.03
N SER A 72 20.70 -15.68 -7.01
CA SER A 72 20.21 -17.05 -7.17
C SER A 72 18.76 -17.08 -7.68
N ILE A 73 17.91 -16.14 -7.27
CA ILE A 73 16.54 -16.09 -7.78
C ILE A 73 16.50 -15.48 -9.19
N LEU A 74 17.32 -14.47 -9.50
CA LEU A 74 17.49 -14.00 -10.88
C LEU A 74 17.92 -15.13 -11.83
N GLU A 75 18.80 -16.03 -11.37
CA GLU A 75 19.18 -17.24 -12.12
C GLU A 75 18.00 -18.20 -12.30
N ILE A 76 17.14 -18.37 -11.29
CA ILE A 76 15.92 -19.21 -11.39
C ILE A 76 14.92 -18.57 -12.38
N LEU A 77 14.69 -17.25 -12.28
CA LEU A 77 13.81 -16.50 -13.17
C LEU A 77 14.33 -16.46 -14.62
N GLY A 78 15.65 -16.44 -14.81
CA GLY A 78 16.30 -16.55 -16.11
C GLY A 78 16.34 -17.99 -16.66
N GLY A 79 16.03 -18.98 -15.83
CA GLY A 79 15.91 -20.39 -16.20
C GLY A 79 14.55 -20.73 -16.82
N THR A 80 14.43 -21.93 -17.40
CA THR A 80 13.17 -22.42 -18.00
C THR A 80 12.16 -22.97 -16.98
N GLN A 81 12.43 -22.87 -15.68
CA GLN A 81 11.51 -23.34 -14.63
C GLN A 81 10.45 -22.27 -14.35
N GLN A 82 9.19 -22.59 -14.63
CA GLN A 82 8.06 -21.78 -14.18
C GLN A 82 8.04 -21.74 -12.65
N ILE A 83 8.18 -20.54 -12.09
CA ILE A 83 7.89 -20.25 -10.69
C ILE A 83 6.41 -19.91 -10.59
N ASP A 84 5.69 -20.51 -9.64
CA ASP A 84 4.28 -20.21 -9.48
C ASP A 84 4.02 -18.82 -8.88
N SER A 85 2.83 -18.29 -9.14
CA SER A 85 2.45 -16.91 -8.79
C SER A 85 2.39 -16.67 -7.27
N LEU A 86 2.10 -17.69 -6.46
CA LEU A 86 2.09 -17.56 -4.99
C LEU A 86 3.52 -17.41 -4.48
N THR A 87 4.43 -18.22 -5.02
CA THR A 87 5.87 -18.15 -4.78
C THR A 87 6.42 -16.78 -5.20
N LEU A 88 6.08 -16.29 -6.39
CA LEU A 88 6.47 -14.94 -6.84
C LEU A 88 5.95 -13.82 -5.93
N ALA A 89 4.68 -13.89 -5.49
CA ALA A 89 4.10 -12.90 -4.58
C ALA A 89 4.79 -12.88 -3.21
N HIS A 90 5.15 -14.05 -2.67
CA HIS A 90 5.89 -14.16 -1.41
C HIS A 90 7.33 -13.65 -1.54
N LEU A 91 8.02 -14.00 -2.65
CA LEU A 91 9.35 -13.49 -2.95
C LEU A 91 9.34 -11.96 -3.06
N PHE A 92 8.36 -11.41 -3.76
CA PHE A 92 8.17 -9.98 -3.89
C PHE A 92 7.92 -9.30 -2.53
N ALA A 93 7.00 -9.83 -1.71
CA ALA A 93 6.68 -9.27 -0.40
C ALA A 93 7.90 -9.30 0.54
N SER A 94 8.59 -10.44 0.59
CA SER A 94 9.79 -10.63 1.41
C SER A 94 10.91 -9.70 0.96
N MET A 95 11.12 -9.56 -0.35
CA MET A 95 12.20 -8.72 -0.86
C MET A 95 11.91 -7.23 -0.75
N THR A 96 10.64 -6.83 -0.81
CA THR A 96 10.28 -5.43 -0.52
C THR A 96 10.55 -5.09 0.95
N GLU A 97 10.35 -6.04 1.86
CA GLU A 97 10.66 -5.84 3.29
C GLU A 97 12.17 -5.83 3.56
N VAL A 98 12.91 -6.69 2.87
CA VAL A 98 14.37 -6.74 2.89
C VAL A 98 14.99 -5.44 2.32
N MET A 99 14.45 -4.90 1.23
CA MET A 99 14.80 -3.56 0.73
C MET A 99 14.54 -2.52 1.82
N ARG A 100 13.32 -2.48 2.38
CA ARG A 100 12.96 -1.53 3.43
C ARG A 100 13.96 -1.54 4.59
N LEU A 101 14.37 -2.72 5.06
CA LEU A 101 15.34 -2.88 6.14
C LEU A 101 16.74 -2.38 5.74
N ALA A 102 17.27 -2.80 4.58
CA ALA A 102 18.60 -2.38 4.11
C ALA A 102 18.71 -0.86 3.94
N TYR A 103 17.66 -0.23 3.40
CA TYR A 103 17.60 1.21 3.17
C TYR A 103 17.40 2.01 4.47
N SER A 104 16.38 1.66 5.27
CA SER A 104 15.99 2.48 6.43
C SER A 104 16.89 2.31 7.65
N GLU A 105 17.50 1.14 7.84
CA GLU A 105 18.25 0.84 9.08
C GLU A 105 19.77 0.87 8.92
N TYR A 106 20.29 0.79 7.69
CA TYR A 106 21.72 0.62 7.44
C TYR A 106 22.35 1.67 6.51
N GLY A 107 21.54 2.50 5.83
CA GLY A 107 22.07 3.48 4.87
C GLY A 107 22.99 2.81 3.86
N ALA A 108 22.60 1.62 3.38
CA ALA A 108 23.44 0.79 2.53
C ALA A 108 23.94 1.57 1.30
N ASP A 109 25.18 1.32 0.90
CA ASP A 109 25.78 1.90 -0.29
C ASP A 109 24.96 1.54 -1.54
N LYS A 110 24.84 2.47 -2.49
CA LYS A 110 24.05 2.31 -3.71
C LYS A 110 24.44 1.04 -4.50
N ALA A 111 25.73 0.73 -4.53
CA ALA A 111 26.26 -0.47 -5.19
C ALA A 111 25.69 -1.79 -4.62
N LEU A 112 25.24 -1.79 -3.36
CA LEU A 112 24.65 -2.96 -2.69
C LEU A 112 23.14 -3.07 -2.90
N LEU A 113 22.52 -1.96 -3.31
CA LEU A 113 21.08 -1.83 -3.46
C LEU A 113 20.63 -2.06 -4.90
N ASP A 114 21.54 -1.86 -5.86
CA ASP A 114 21.29 -2.11 -7.28
C ASP A 114 20.85 -3.56 -7.54
N PRO A 115 21.53 -4.63 -7.04
CA PRO A 115 21.11 -6.01 -7.29
C PRO A 115 19.73 -6.35 -6.71
N VAL A 116 19.41 -5.77 -5.54
CA VAL A 116 18.11 -5.97 -4.88
C VAL A 116 16.99 -5.28 -5.66
N SER A 117 17.28 -4.09 -6.18
CA SER A 117 16.33 -3.31 -7.00
C SER A 117 16.10 -3.98 -8.37
N GLU A 118 17.15 -4.51 -9.00
CA GLU A 118 17.06 -5.31 -10.22
C GLU A 118 16.22 -6.58 -10.01
N PHE A 119 16.44 -7.27 -8.88
CA PHE A 119 15.65 -8.44 -8.52
C PHE A 119 14.16 -8.11 -8.29
N HIS A 120 13.88 -7.05 -7.53
CA HIS A 120 12.52 -6.58 -7.28
C HIS A 120 11.80 -6.28 -8.60
N LYS A 121 12.50 -5.61 -9.52
CA LYS A 121 12.01 -5.36 -10.87
C LYS A 121 11.71 -6.64 -11.63
N ALA A 122 12.67 -7.56 -11.74
CA ALA A 122 12.48 -8.82 -12.46
C ALA A 122 11.32 -9.66 -11.90
N SER A 123 11.19 -9.72 -10.57
CA SER A 123 10.12 -10.47 -9.90
C SER A 123 8.76 -9.84 -10.12
N LEU A 124 8.67 -8.51 -10.05
CA LEU A 124 7.43 -7.79 -10.32
C LEU A 124 7.03 -7.92 -11.78
N GLU A 125 7.98 -7.83 -12.72
CA GLU A 125 7.72 -8.05 -14.15
C GLU A 125 7.23 -9.48 -14.41
N ALA A 126 7.82 -10.49 -13.77
CA ALA A 126 7.33 -11.88 -13.85
C ALA A 126 5.91 -12.02 -13.28
N PHE A 127 5.63 -11.45 -12.11
CA PHE A 127 4.30 -11.44 -11.52
C PHE A 127 3.27 -10.76 -12.43
N LEU A 128 3.61 -9.58 -12.97
CA LEU A 128 2.74 -8.83 -13.88
C LEU A 128 2.51 -9.59 -15.19
N SER A 129 3.52 -10.30 -15.70
CA SER A 129 3.39 -11.19 -16.84
C SER A 129 2.35 -12.30 -16.59
N GLU A 130 2.37 -12.94 -15.42
CA GLU A 130 1.34 -13.93 -15.02
C GLU A 130 -0.04 -13.29 -14.85
N CYS A 131 -0.09 -12.00 -14.49
CA CYS A 131 -1.33 -11.22 -14.38
C CYS A 131 -1.83 -10.65 -15.73
N SER A 132 -1.10 -10.87 -16.83
CA SER A 132 -1.47 -10.38 -18.17
C SER A 132 -2.90 -10.70 -18.60
N PRO A 133 -3.47 -11.90 -18.30
CA PRO A 133 -4.86 -12.20 -18.65
C PRO A 133 -5.88 -11.22 -18.06
N GLN A 134 -5.60 -10.60 -16.91
CA GLN A 134 -6.42 -9.51 -16.36
C GLN A 134 -6.04 -8.15 -16.94
N ALA A 135 -4.73 -7.90 -17.09
CA ALA A 135 -4.22 -6.61 -17.57
C ALA A 135 -4.67 -6.29 -19.01
N ILE A 136 -4.67 -7.29 -19.91
CA ILE A 136 -5.04 -7.13 -21.32
C ILE A 136 -6.47 -6.57 -21.50
N PRO A 137 -7.53 -7.21 -20.96
CA PRO A 137 -8.89 -6.68 -21.09
C PRO A 137 -9.05 -5.33 -20.39
N ALA A 138 -8.38 -5.08 -19.26
CA ALA A 138 -8.41 -3.76 -18.60
C ALA A 138 -7.77 -2.65 -19.45
N CYS A 139 -6.61 -2.91 -20.07
CA CYS A 139 -5.97 -1.99 -21.02
C CYS A 139 -6.84 -1.78 -22.27
N LYS A 140 -7.52 -2.82 -22.75
CA LYS A 140 -8.51 -2.70 -23.82
C LYS A 140 -9.66 -1.78 -23.42
N ALA A 141 -10.18 -1.88 -22.19
CA ALA A 141 -11.23 -0.99 -21.69
C ALA A 141 -10.80 0.48 -21.75
N ILE A 142 -9.57 0.79 -21.33
CA ILE A 142 -9.01 2.15 -21.40
C ILE A 142 -8.93 2.65 -22.85
N LYS A 143 -8.51 1.79 -23.78
CA LYS A 143 -8.49 2.14 -25.21
C LYS A 143 -9.88 2.36 -25.79
N ASP A 144 -10.82 1.51 -25.44
CA ASP A 144 -12.21 1.61 -25.92
C ASP A 144 -12.81 2.95 -25.48
N VAL A 145 -12.47 3.42 -24.27
CA VAL A 145 -12.80 4.78 -23.81
C VAL A 145 -12.14 5.83 -24.69
N MET A 146 -10.82 5.75 -24.90
CA MET A 146 -10.10 6.70 -25.75
C MET A 146 -10.68 6.79 -27.17
N PHE A 147 -10.90 5.65 -27.83
CA PHE A 147 -11.50 5.59 -29.15
C PHE A 147 -12.91 6.16 -29.15
N PHE A 148 -13.72 5.82 -28.14
CA PHE A 148 -15.05 6.43 -27.99
C PHE A 148 -14.96 7.96 -27.87
N MET A 149 -14.06 8.50 -27.04
CA MET A 149 -13.88 9.94 -26.89
C MET A 149 -13.46 10.62 -28.20
N GLN A 150 -12.66 9.96 -29.04
CA GLN A 150 -12.28 10.47 -30.37
C GLN A 150 -13.46 10.52 -31.34
N THR A 151 -14.50 9.70 -31.16
CA THR A 151 -15.73 9.79 -31.98
C THR A 151 -16.62 10.98 -31.60
N LEU A 152 -16.34 11.64 -30.48
CA LEU A 152 -17.13 12.76 -29.97
C LEU A 152 -16.54 14.10 -30.43
N CYS A 153 -17.38 15.04 -30.84
CA CYS A 153 -16.98 16.41 -31.17
C CYS A 153 -16.75 17.26 -29.91
N LEU A 154 -15.67 17.01 -29.18
CA LEU A 154 -15.39 17.57 -27.85
C LEU A 154 -14.66 18.93 -27.89
N HIS A 155 -15.17 19.89 -28.65
CA HIS A 155 -14.56 21.23 -28.72
C HIS A 155 -14.69 21.97 -27.38
N ASN A 156 -13.56 22.42 -26.83
CA ASN A 156 -13.46 23.13 -25.54
C ASN A 156 -14.00 22.35 -24.32
N THR A 157 -14.19 21.05 -24.44
CA THR A 157 -14.64 20.18 -23.36
C THR A 157 -13.47 19.73 -22.50
N SER A 158 -13.62 19.81 -21.17
CA SER A 158 -12.66 19.19 -20.25
C SER A 158 -13.14 17.78 -19.89
N ILE A 159 -12.21 16.83 -19.81
CA ILE A 159 -12.45 15.46 -19.35
C ILE A 159 -11.91 15.33 -17.92
N TYR A 160 -12.76 14.98 -16.98
CA TYR A 160 -12.41 14.73 -15.59
C TYR A 160 -12.33 13.22 -15.36
N VAL A 161 -11.14 12.73 -15.03
CA VAL A 161 -10.95 11.33 -14.62
C VAL A 161 -11.08 11.25 -13.09
N ILE A 162 -12.02 10.45 -12.61
CA ILE A 162 -12.30 10.27 -11.18
C ILE A 162 -11.33 9.25 -10.60
N ASP A 163 -10.36 9.74 -9.81
CA ASP A 163 -9.38 8.95 -9.07
C ASP A 163 -9.86 8.73 -7.64
N LEU A 164 -10.09 7.47 -7.29
CA LEU A 164 -10.39 7.00 -5.95
C LEU A 164 -9.14 6.28 -5.43
N PRO A 165 -8.29 6.96 -4.62
CA PRO A 165 -6.96 6.47 -4.31
C PRO A 165 -6.90 5.08 -3.72
N VAL A 166 -5.84 4.35 -4.10
CA VAL A 166 -5.56 2.93 -3.82
C VAL A 166 -6.41 1.96 -4.65
N GLY A 167 -7.70 2.24 -4.86
CA GLY A 167 -8.58 1.39 -5.66
C GLY A 167 -8.23 1.44 -7.15
N ASN A 168 -8.55 2.56 -7.80
CA ASN A 168 -8.48 2.67 -9.27
C ASN A 168 -7.33 3.54 -9.80
N THR A 169 -6.44 4.04 -8.93
CA THR A 169 -5.40 5.02 -9.30
C THR A 169 -4.50 4.59 -10.45
N LEU A 170 -4.16 3.30 -10.52
CA LEU A 170 -3.28 2.78 -11.57
C LEU A 170 -3.93 2.96 -12.95
N PHE A 171 -5.20 2.57 -13.10
CA PHE A 171 -5.95 2.68 -14.37
C PHE A 171 -6.38 4.11 -14.68
N THR A 172 -6.70 4.91 -13.67
CA THR A 172 -7.04 6.33 -13.90
C THR A 172 -5.83 7.12 -14.36
N LYS A 173 -4.61 6.86 -13.84
CA LYS A 173 -3.37 7.45 -14.35
C LYS A 173 -3.07 7.02 -15.79
N LEU A 174 -3.28 5.74 -16.13
CA LEU A 174 -3.10 5.25 -17.50
C LEU A 174 -4.08 5.92 -18.47
N LEU A 175 -5.36 5.98 -18.11
CA LEU A 175 -6.40 6.64 -18.89
C LEU A 175 -6.13 8.13 -19.05
N PHE A 176 -5.75 8.81 -17.96
CA PHE A 176 -5.40 10.23 -17.97
C PHE A 176 -4.30 10.51 -18.99
N ARG A 177 -3.18 9.77 -18.92
CA ARG A 177 -2.06 9.91 -19.85
C ARG A 177 -2.48 9.62 -21.29
N LEU A 178 -3.24 8.54 -21.52
CA LEU A 178 -3.68 8.18 -22.87
C LEU A 178 -4.57 9.27 -23.50
N LEU A 179 -5.46 9.88 -22.72
CA LEU A 179 -6.32 10.97 -23.18
C LEU A 179 -5.52 12.26 -23.43
N GLU A 180 -4.55 12.60 -22.58
CA GLU A 180 -3.65 13.74 -22.80
C GLU A 180 -2.80 13.57 -24.06
N ASP A 181 -2.19 12.40 -24.25
CA ASP A 181 -1.43 12.04 -25.47
C ASP A 181 -2.34 12.08 -26.71
N GLY A 182 -3.65 11.86 -26.52
CA GLY A 182 -4.71 12.01 -27.51
C GLY A 182 -5.09 13.45 -27.85
N GLY A 183 -4.51 14.45 -27.18
CA GLY A 183 -4.80 15.87 -27.38
C GLY A 183 -6.02 16.38 -26.62
N PHE A 184 -6.59 15.60 -25.69
CA PHE A 184 -7.72 16.06 -24.89
C PHE A 184 -7.27 16.95 -23.72
N LYS A 185 -8.16 17.84 -23.28
CA LYS A 185 -7.98 18.62 -22.04
C LYS A 185 -8.43 17.78 -20.85
N VAL A 186 -7.49 17.14 -20.17
CA VAL A 186 -7.80 16.22 -19.07
C VAL A 186 -7.52 16.86 -17.72
N LYS A 187 -8.32 16.54 -16.71
CA LYS A 187 -8.13 16.89 -15.31
C LYS A 187 -8.40 15.65 -14.45
N SER A 188 -7.72 15.54 -13.32
CA SER A 188 -8.02 14.50 -12.33
C SER A 188 -8.89 15.07 -11.22
N VAL A 189 -9.94 14.34 -10.84
CA VAL A 189 -10.70 14.60 -9.61
C VAL A 189 -10.37 13.48 -8.64
N ARG A 190 -9.51 13.78 -7.68
CA ARG A 190 -9.09 12.82 -6.65
C ARG A 190 -10.00 12.93 -5.43
N ALA A 191 -10.59 11.83 -4.98
CA ALA A 191 -11.43 11.79 -3.78
C ALA A 191 -11.01 10.68 -2.81
N ALA A 192 -10.44 11.09 -1.67
CA ALA A 192 -10.01 10.19 -0.60
C ALA A 192 -11.18 9.74 0.26
N LEU A 193 -11.96 8.79 -0.25
CA LEU A 193 -13.20 8.34 0.39
C LEU A 193 -12.96 7.76 1.80
N SER A 194 -13.59 8.31 2.84
CA SER A 194 -13.67 7.69 4.16
C SER A 194 -14.61 6.48 4.13
N ARG A 195 -14.52 5.58 5.14
CA ARG A 195 -15.47 4.47 5.33
C ARG A 195 -16.77 4.93 6.02
N ASN A 196 -17.04 6.24 6.08
CA ASN A 196 -18.24 6.77 6.73
C ASN A 196 -19.42 6.89 5.76
N ASP A 197 -20.45 6.09 5.99
CA ASP A 197 -21.72 6.20 5.27
C ASP A 197 -22.81 6.94 6.07
N ARG A 198 -22.53 7.41 7.30
CA ARG A 198 -23.53 8.00 8.21
C ARG A 198 -23.19 9.44 8.59
N LYS A 199 -24.09 10.38 8.26
CA LYS A 199 -23.97 11.81 8.61
C LYS A 199 -23.85 12.07 10.11
N THR A 200 -24.44 11.22 10.95
CA THR A 200 -24.38 11.35 12.42
C THR A 200 -22.99 11.08 12.99
N VAL A 201 -22.07 10.53 12.19
CA VAL A 201 -20.72 10.14 12.60
C VAL A 201 -19.69 11.15 12.12
N GLY A 202 -19.95 11.89 11.02
CA GLY A 202 -19.02 12.86 10.42
C GLY A 202 -19.35 13.08 8.95
N ILE A 203 -18.44 13.69 8.18
CA ILE A 203 -18.59 13.83 6.72
C ILE A 203 -18.74 12.45 6.06
N THR A 204 -19.72 12.33 5.17
CA THR A 204 -19.97 11.07 4.47
C THR A 204 -19.09 10.95 3.25
N ARG A 205 -18.85 9.70 2.83
CA ARG A 205 -18.20 9.36 1.56
C ARG A 205 -18.81 10.11 0.36
N ALA A 206 -20.13 10.25 0.35
CA ALA A 206 -20.84 10.94 -0.73
C ALA A 206 -20.54 12.44 -0.74
N GLU A 207 -20.51 13.08 0.43
CA GLU A 207 -20.20 14.51 0.56
C GLU A 207 -18.76 14.80 0.09
N VAL A 208 -17.77 14.02 0.53
CA VAL A 208 -16.37 14.18 0.08
C VAL A 208 -16.25 14.07 -1.45
N LEU A 209 -16.94 13.11 -2.06
CA LEU A 209 -16.89 12.93 -3.50
C LEU A 209 -17.54 14.11 -4.24
N VAL A 210 -18.72 14.54 -3.81
CA VAL A 210 -19.44 15.67 -4.45
C VAL A 210 -18.67 16.97 -4.30
N ASP A 211 -18.13 17.25 -3.12
CA ASP A 211 -17.33 18.46 -2.87
C ASP A 211 -16.11 18.53 -3.79
N ASN A 212 -15.41 17.40 -4.00
CA ASN A 212 -14.26 17.36 -4.90
C ASN A 212 -14.66 17.48 -6.38
N LEU A 213 -15.78 16.88 -6.79
CA LEU A 213 -16.32 17.03 -8.15
C LEU A 213 -16.68 18.49 -8.46
N LEU A 214 -17.34 19.18 -7.52
CA LEU A 214 -17.77 20.56 -7.71
C LEU A 214 -16.61 21.57 -7.58
N SER A 215 -15.63 21.29 -6.73
CA SER A 215 -14.42 22.11 -6.58
C SER A 215 -13.59 22.16 -7.86
N ALA A 216 -13.74 21.19 -8.75
CA ALA A 216 -13.11 21.17 -10.07
C ALA A 216 -13.70 22.21 -11.05
N GLN A 217 -14.76 22.92 -10.65
CA GLN A 217 -15.48 23.96 -11.40
C GLN A 217 -15.92 23.48 -12.80
N PRO A 218 -16.68 22.38 -12.88
CA PRO A 218 -17.12 21.83 -14.16
C PRO A 218 -17.97 22.82 -14.96
N GLN A 219 -17.77 22.80 -16.27
CA GLN A 219 -18.53 23.60 -17.23
C GLN A 219 -19.58 22.75 -17.95
N PRO A 220 -20.61 23.37 -18.56
CA PRO A 220 -21.54 22.65 -19.40
C PRO A 220 -20.83 21.82 -20.48
N ASN A 221 -21.30 20.60 -20.71
CA ASN A 221 -20.75 19.59 -21.62
C ASN A 221 -19.42 18.96 -21.20
N ASP A 222 -18.84 19.31 -20.05
CA ASP A 222 -17.70 18.59 -19.49
C ASP A 222 -18.04 17.10 -19.23
N VAL A 223 -17.03 16.23 -19.35
CA VAL A 223 -17.20 14.78 -19.25
C VAL A 223 -16.50 14.25 -18.01
N PHE A 224 -17.20 13.48 -17.19
CA PHE A 224 -16.63 12.74 -16.07
C PHE A 224 -16.50 11.27 -16.42
N ILE A 225 -15.31 10.69 -16.23
CA ILE A 225 -15.04 9.27 -16.47
C ILE A 225 -14.70 8.60 -15.14
N TYR A 226 -15.38 7.50 -14.84
CA TYR A 226 -15.12 6.65 -13.68
C TYR A 226 -14.88 5.23 -14.14
N ILE A 227 -13.64 4.75 -14.02
CA ILE A 227 -13.23 3.38 -14.30
C ILE A 227 -12.88 2.70 -12.97
N ASP A 228 -13.49 1.56 -12.67
CA ASP A 228 -13.26 0.87 -11.40
C ASP A 228 -13.70 -0.59 -11.42
N GLU A 229 -13.32 -1.33 -10.39
CA GLU A 229 -13.67 -2.72 -10.20
C GLU A 229 -15.16 -2.92 -9.90
N TRP A 230 -15.72 -3.97 -10.49
CA TRP A 230 -17.04 -4.49 -10.20
C TRP A 230 -16.91 -5.93 -9.70
N VAL A 231 -16.61 -6.07 -8.41
CA VAL A 231 -16.58 -7.38 -7.72
C VAL A 231 -18.00 -7.90 -7.49
N THR A 232 -18.79 -7.21 -6.66
CA THR A 232 -20.23 -7.47 -6.45
C THR A 232 -21.12 -6.44 -7.15
N GLY A 233 -20.54 -5.31 -7.54
CA GLY A 233 -21.22 -4.15 -8.10
C GLY A 233 -21.79 -3.17 -7.08
N SER A 234 -21.84 -3.53 -5.79
CA SER A 234 -22.45 -2.66 -4.78
C SER A 234 -21.69 -1.34 -4.62
N ASN A 235 -20.35 -1.40 -4.54
CA ASN A 235 -19.52 -0.20 -4.42
C ASN A 235 -19.59 0.65 -5.69
N PHE A 236 -19.30 0.04 -6.84
CA PHE A 236 -19.34 0.66 -8.16
C PHE A 236 -20.68 1.39 -8.41
N ASN A 237 -21.81 0.71 -8.18
CA ASN A 237 -23.13 1.30 -8.38
C ASN A 237 -23.39 2.46 -7.42
N SER A 238 -22.99 2.33 -6.15
CA SER A 238 -23.16 3.40 -5.16
C SER A 238 -22.37 4.64 -5.54
N ILE A 239 -21.13 4.48 -6.02
CA ILE A 239 -20.32 5.60 -6.52
C ILE A 239 -20.94 6.21 -7.76
N CYS A 240 -21.38 5.41 -8.73
CA CYS A 240 -22.05 5.91 -9.93
C CYS A 240 -23.29 6.75 -9.58
N GLU A 241 -24.10 6.34 -8.61
CA GLU A 241 -25.26 7.11 -8.16
C GLU A 241 -24.87 8.43 -7.51
N VAL A 242 -23.82 8.45 -6.68
CA VAL A 242 -23.32 9.68 -6.05
C VAL A 242 -22.79 10.63 -7.11
N VAL A 243 -21.92 10.17 -8.02
CA VAL A 243 -21.36 11.01 -9.09
C VAL A 243 -22.46 11.59 -9.96
N LYS A 244 -23.39 10.75 -10.44
CA LYS A 244 -24.50 11.19 -11.30
C LYS A 244 -25.38 12.25 -10.66
N LYS A 245 -25.59 12.17 -9.33
CA LYS A 245 -26.38 13.17 -8.59
C LYS A 245 -25.56 14.42 -8.25
N GLY A 246 -24.24 14.28 -8.14
CA GLY A 246 -23.32 15.33 -7.70
C GLY A 246 -22.84 16.25 -8.82
N ILE A 247 -22.67 15.75 -10.03
CA ILE A 247 -22.23 16.57 -11.17
C ILE A 247 -23.38 17.45 -11.71
N PRO A 248 -23.08 18.61 -12.33
CA PRO A 248 -24.10 19.41 -13.00
C PRO A 248 -24.85 18.62 -14.08
N LYS A 249 -26.13 18.95 -14.30
CA LYS A 249 -27.00 18.22 -15.24
C LYS A 249 -26.55 18.36 -16.69
N GLU A 250 -25.82 19.43 -16.98
CA GLU A 250 -25.25 19.76 -18.28
C GLU A 250 -23.94 19.02 -18.55
N CYS A 251 -23.37 18.33 -17.56
CA CYS A 251 -22.18 17.50 -17.71
C CYS A 251 -22.57 16.05 -18.06
N PHE A 252 -21.65 15.34 -18.70
CA PHE A 252 -21.82 13.94 -19.04
C PHE A 252 -21.04 13.02 -18.10
N PHE A 253 -21.52 11.80 -17.90
CA PHE A 253 -20.90 10.81 -17.02
C PHE A 253 -20.74 9.46 -17.72
N LEU A 254 -19.50 8.98 -17.82
CA LEU A 254 -19.13 7.71 -18.43
C LEU A 254 -18.55 6.76 -17.36
N PRO A 255 -19.38 5.85 -16.79
CA PRO A 255 -18.90 4.76 -15.96
C PRO A 255 -18.34 3.62 -16.83
N VAL A 256 -17.21 3.05 -16.41
CA VAL A 256 -16.53 1.93 -17.06
C VAL A 256 -16.27 0.85 -16.01
N ALA A 257 -16.92 -0.29 -16.17
CA ALA A 257 -16.90 -1.36 -15.19
C ALA A 257 -15.92 -2.47 -15.59
N LEU A 258 -15.02 -2.82 -14.69
CA LEU A 258 -14.14 -3.98 -14.80
C LEU A 258 -14.74 -5.14 -13.99
N LEU A 259 -15.45 -6.06 -14.65
CA LEU A 259 -16.27 -7.09 -14.02
C LEU A 259 -15.42 -8.28 -13.59
N ALA A 260 -15.47 -8.62 -12.30
CA ALA A 260 -14.91 -9.87 -11.81
C ALA A 260 -15.77 -11.07 -12.26
N ASP A 261 -15.14 -12.24 -12.35
CA ASP A 261 -15.77 -13.52 -12.68
C ASP A 261 -16.99 -13.87 -11.81
N LYS A 262 -17.00 -13.43 -10.54
CA LYS A 262 -18.12 -13.65 -9.61
C LYS A 262 -19.22 -12.59 -9.64
N ALA A 263 -19.06 -11.48 -10.36
CA ALA A 263 -20.04 -10.40 -10.38
C ALA A 263 -21.44 -10.89 -10.75
N TYR A 264 -21.51 -11.79 -11.73
CA TYR A 264 -22.73 -12.42 -12.24
C TYR A 264 -23.49 -13.26 -11.21
N LYS A 265 -22.78 -13.78 -10.20
CA LYS A 265 -23.38 -14.63 -9.15
C LYS A 265 -24.09 -13.79 -8.07
N HIS A 266 -23.89 -12.48 -8.05
CA HIS A 266 -24.47 -11.62 -7.02
C HIS A 266 -25.98 -11.42 -7.24
N PRO A 267 -26.84 -11.55 -6.20
CA PRO A 267 -28.31 -11.49 -6.37
C PRO A 267 -28.83 -10.19 -6.99
N ARG A 268 -28.09 -9.09 -6.84
CA ARG A 268 -28.45 -7.76 -7.38
C ARG A 268 -27.83 -7.44 -8.74
N PHE A 269 -27.09 -8.37 -9.35
CA PHE A 269 -26.33 -8.13 -10.58
C PHE A 269 -27.20 -7.52 -11.70
N GLU A 270 -28.34 -8.14 -12.05
CA GLU A 270 -29.22 -7.62 -13.10
C GLU A 270 -29.82 -6.25 -12.76
N SER A 271 -29.97 -5.91 -11.48
CA SER A 271 -30.36 -4.55 -11.10
C SER A 271 -29.24 -3.56 -11.41
N PHE A 272 -28.03 -3.83 -10.91
CA PHE A 272 -26.87 -2.97 -11.10
C PHE A 272 -26.52 -2.80 -12.59
N LYS A 273 -26.59 -3.89 -13.37
CA LYS A 273 -26.40 -3.86 -14.83
C LYS A 273 -27.41 -2.95 -15.52
N ARG A 274 -28.70 -3.05 -15.17
CA ARG A 274 -29.75 -2.14 -15.71
C ARG A 274 -29.48 -0.69 -15.33
N ASP A 275 -29.01 -0.42 -14.12
CA ASP A 275 -28.71 0.94 -13.68
C ASP A 275 -27.49 1.52 -14.43
N HIS A 276 -26.45 0.72 -14.65
CA HIS A 276 -25.35 1.05 -15.55
C HIS A 276 -25.83 1.33 -16.98
N ASP A 277 -26.65 0.44 -17.57
CA ASP A 277 -27.22 0.60 -18.91
C ASP A 277 -28.01 1.90 -19.05
N LYS A 278 -28.77 2.31 -18.03
CA LYS A 278 -29.49 3.59 -18.03
C LYS A 278 -28.55 4.80 -18.08
N ILE A 279 -27.38 4.72 -17.45
CA ILE A 279 -26.38 5.80 -17.51
C ILE A 279 -25.76 5.83 -18.90
N ILE A 280 -25.32 4.69 -19.42
CA ILE A 280 -24.68 4.60 -20.73
C ILE A 280 -25.62 4.96 -21.88
N LYS A 281 -26.91 4.69 -21.76
CA LYS A 281 -27.91 5.05 -22.78
C LYS A 281 -27.90 6.54 -23.12
N ASN A 282 -27.49 7.42 -22.20
CA ASN A 282 -27.36 8.86 -22.46
C ASN A 282 -26.28 9.19 -23.50
N TRP A 283 -25.35 8.27 -23.73
CA TRP A 283 -24.31 8.37 -24.76
C TRP A 283 -24.72 7.78 -26.11
N GLY A 284 -25.93 7.22 -26.22
CA GLY A 284 -26.42 6.60 -27.47
C GLY A 284 -25.77 5.26 -27.80
N VAL A 285 -25.07 4.64 -26.86
CA VAL A 285 -24.37 3.36 -27.04
C VAL A 285 -24.88 2.27 -26.09
N ASN A 286 -24.50 1.02 -26.37
CA ASN A 286 -24.87 -0.12 -25.54
C ASN A 286 -23.97 -0.16 -24.29
N GLY A 287 -24.55 -0.33 -23.09
CA GLY A 287 -23.79 -0.44 -21.85
C GLY A 287 -22.80 -1.61 -21.81
N ALA A 288 -22.99 -2.64 -22.64
CA ALA A 288 -22.02 -3.73 -22.79
C ALA A 288 -20.66 -3.25 -23.33
N MET A 289 -20.60 -2.12 -24.03
CA MET A 289 -19.34 -1.53 -24.52
C MET A 289 -18.41 -1.10 -23.39
N PHE A 290 -18.97 -0.72 -22.23
CA PHE A 290 -18.21 -0.23 -21.06
C PHE A 290 -18.32 -1.16 -19.86
N ARG A 291 -18.72 -2.41 -20.08
CA ARG A 291 -18.62 -3.50 -19.10
C ARG A 291 -17.67 -4.54 -19.65
N VAL A 292 -16.49 -4.62 -19.07
CA VAL A 292 -15.43 -5.50 -19.54
C VAL A 292 -15.23 -6.63 -18.56
N ASP A 293 -15.36 -7.86 -19.04
CA ASP A 293 -15.07 -9.06 -18.25
C ASP A 293 -13.57 -9.19 -18.00
N ILE A 294 -13.23 -9.34 -16.73
CA ILE A 294 -11.87 -9.60 -16.28
C ILE A 294 -11.81 -11.05 -15.77
N PRO A 295 -10.96 -11.90 -16.35
CA PRO A 295 -10.83 -13.28 -15.91
C PRO A 295 -10.25 -13.36 -14.48
N PRO A 296 -10.43 -14.48 -13.77
CA PRO A 296 -9.74 -14.67 -12.49
C PRO A 296 -8.23 -14.71 -12.69
N LEU A 297 -7.47 -14.43 -11.61
CA LEU A 297 -6.02 -14.60 -11.65
C LEU A 297 -5.66 -16.07 -11.87
N ASN A 298 -4.72 -16.31 -12.78
CA ASN A 298 -4.17 -17.63 -13.06
C ASN A 298 -3.18 -18.04 -11.96
N THR A 299 -3.69 -18.20 -10.73
CA THR A 299 -2.91 -18.59 -9.55
C THR A 299 -3.20 -20.05 -9.19
N LEU A 300 -2.21 -20.76 -8.64
CA LEU A 300 -2.40 -22.14 -8.14
C LEU A 300 -3.51 -22.25 -7.09
N THR A 301 -3.77 -21.17 -6.35
CA THR A 301 -4.80 -21.10 -5.32
C THR A 301 -6.18 -20.68 -5.85
N GLN A 302 -6.32 -20.42 -7.16
CA GLN A 302 -7.56 -19.95 -7.81
C GLN A 302 -8.30 -18.91 -6.96
N MET A 303 -7.63 -17.80 -6.64
CA MET A 303 -8.26 -16.69 -5.92
C MET A 303 -9.34 -16.05 -6.81
N GLU A 304 -10.57 -16.56 -6.70
CA GLU A 304 -11.73 -16.04 -7.43
C GLU A 304 -12.05 -14.61 -6.97
N ALA A 305 -12.41 -13.73 -7.92
CA ALA A 305 -12.78 -12.34 -7.71
C ALA A 305 -11.72 -11.42 -7.08
N TYR A 306 -10.44 -11.70 -7.32
CA TYR A 306 -9.32 -10.83 -6.96
C TYR A 306 -8.72 -10.16 -8.20
N PHE A 307 -8.53 -8.86 -8.15
CA PHE A 307 -7.79 -8.11 -9.16
C PHE A 307 -6.36 -7.89 -8.66
N PHE A 308 -5.33 -8.13 -9.48
CA PHE A 308 -3.93 -8.03 -9.02
C PHE A 308 -3.55 -6.63 -8.49
N TRP A 309 -4.30 -5.60 -8.88
CA TRP A 309 -4.07 -4.22 -8.47
C TRP A 309 -4.95 -3.75 -7.31
N ALA A 310 -5.93 -4.54 -6.88
CA ALA A 310 -6.87 -4.13 -5.83
C ALA A 310 -6.15 -3.94 -4.49
N ASP A 311 -6.46 -2.83 -3.81
CA ASP A 311 -6.05 -2.53 -2.43
C ASP A 311 -4.52 -2.57 -2.16
N GLN A 312 -3.71 -2.17 -3.15
CA GLN A 312 -2.25 -2.15 -3.03
C GLN A 312 -1.66 -0.75 -3.27
N ASP A 313 -1.44 0.01 -2.19
CA ASP A 313 -0.84 1.37 -2.22
C ASP A 313 0.43 1.45 -3.08
N ARG A 314 1.30 0.43 -3.01
CA ARG A 314 2.56 0.38 -3.78
C ARG A 314 2.33 0.24 -5.29
N LEU A 315 1.31 -0.50 -5.73
CA LEU A 315 0.93 -0.58 -7.14
C LEU A 315 0.19 0.68 -7.59
N ALA A 316 -0.64 1.26 -6.73
CA ALA A 316 -1.33 2.53 -6.97
C ALA A 316 -0.37 3.74 -7.04
N GLY A 317 0.82 3.62 -6.42
CA GLY A 317 1.80 4.70 -6.32
C GLY A 317 1.38 5.81 -5.36
N VAL A 318 0.39 5.53 -4.51
CA VAL A 318 -0.17 6.47 -3.54
C VAL A 318 -0.45 5.73 -2.25
N ARG A 319 -0.25 6.39 -1.12
CA ARG A 319 -0.64 5.91 0.19
C ARG A 319 -1.85 6.67 0.68
N LYS A 320 -2.88 5.95 1.11
CA LYS A 320 -4.09 6.53 1.69
C LYS A 320 -4.19 6.15 3.16
N MET A 321 -4.24 7.15 4.05
CA MET A 321 -4.28 6.92 5.50
C MET A 321 -4.91 8.08 6.26
N GLN A 322 -5.49 7.77 7.42
CA GLN A 322 -5.85 8.78 8.44
C GLN A 322 -4.63 9.01 9.32
N VAL A 323 -4.04 10.21 9.34
CA VAL A 323 -2.76 10.43 10.03
C VAL A 323 -2.91 10.17 11.54
N HIS A 324 -3.96 10.73 12.15
CA HIS A 324 -4.22 10.54 13.57
C HIS A 324 -4.70 9.13 13.88
N GLY A 325 -5.63 8.58 13.08
CA GLY A 325 -6.07 7.17 13.21
C GLY A 325 -4.91 6.17 13.15
N SER A 326 -4.00 6.34 12.19
CA SER A 326 -2.84 5.47 11.99
C SER A 326 -1.84 5.57 13.14
N LEU A 327 -1.54 6.78 13.60
CA LEU A 327 -0.64 6.98 14.74
C LEU A 327 -1.25 6.39 16.02
N PHE A 328 -2.53 6.66 16.27
CA PHE A 328 -3.24 6.16 17.45
C PHE A 328 -3.25 4.63 17.48
N SER A 329 -3.60 3.99 16.35
CA SER A 329 -3.72 2.54 16.28
C SER A 329 -2.37 1.84 16.53
N SER A 330 -1.27 2.39 16.00
CA SER A 330 0.09 1.88 16.25
C SER A 330 0.50 2.01 17.71
N ILE A 331 0.20 3.15 18.33
CA ILE A 331 0.47 3.38 19.76
C ILE A 331 -0.35 2.42 20.62
N GLU A 332 -1.66 2.31 20.37
CA GLU A 332 -2.55 1.44 21.14
C GLU A 332 -2.12 -0.03 21.05
N GLU A 333 -1.88 -0.54 19.85
CA GLU A 333 -1.46 -1.94 19.67
C GLU A 333 -0.11 -2.20 20.35
N SER A 334 0.86 -1.31 20.14
CA SER A 334 2.21 -1.53 20.66
C SER A 334 2.25 -1.42 22.17
N THR A 335 1.59 -0.42 22.76
CA THR A 335 1.50 -0.29 24.22
C THR A 335 0.76 -1.48 24.86
N MET A 336 -0.35 -1.90 24.26
CA MET A 336 -1.07 -3.09 24.69
C MET A 336 -0.17 -4.35 24.61
N ARG A 337 0.57 -4.54 23.52
CA ARG A 337 1.52 -5.67 23.36
C ARG A 337 2.56 -5.70 24.47
N LEU A 338 3.21 -4.56 24.75
CA LEU A 338 4.24 -4.46 25.79
C LEU A 338 3.69 -4.75 27.20
N SER A 339 2.38 -4.53 27.44
CA SER A 339 1.74 -4.87 28.72
C SER A 339 1.62 -6.39 28.95
N PHE A 340 1.60 -7.19 27.87
CA PHE A 340 1.44 -8.64 27.93
C PHE A 340 2.72 -9.42 27.60
N ASP A 341 3.74 -8.76 27.05
CA ASP A 341 4.98 -9.38 26.56
C ASP A 341 6.21 -8.72 27.19
N ARG A 342 6.80 -9.42 28.18
CA ARG A 342 7.96 -8.92 28.93
C ARG A 342 9.23 -8.84 28.07
N GLU A 343 9.38 -9.73 27.10
CA GLU A 343 10.53 -9.70 26.19
C GLU A 343 10.45 -8.46 25.29
N ALA A 344 9.29 -8.23 24.69
CA ALA A 344 9.00 -7.03 23.90
C ALA A 344 9.23 -5.74 24.72
N LEU A 345 8.77 -5.69 25.97
CA LEU A 345 9.00 -4.57 26.87
C LEU A 345 10.49 -4.34 27.17
N THR A 346 11.25 -5.42 27.34
CA THR A 346 12.70 -5.33 27.57
C THR A 346 13.41 -4.74 26.35
N ILE A 347 13.04 -5.18 25.14
CA ILE A 347 13.56 -4.64 23.88
C ILE A 347 13.24 -3.14 23.78
N ALA A 348 11.97 -2.76 23.97
CA ALA A 348 11.54 -1.37 23.94
C ALA A 348 12.30 -0.48 24.94
N ALA A 349 12.48 -0.97 26.17
CA ALA A 349 13.17 -0.26 27.23
C ALA A 349 14.66 -0.06 26.93
N ASN A 350 15.34 -1.07 26.36
CA ASN A 350 16.72 -0.92 25.89
C ASN A 350 16.83 0.16 24.80
N LEU A 351 15.94 0.13 23.81
CA LEU A 351 15.93 1.11 22.71
C LEU A 351 15.73 2.55 23.19
N VAL A 352 14.79 2.76 24.13
CA VAL A 352 14.57 4.08 24.72
C VAL A 352 15.75 4.49 25.60
N ALA A 353 16.29 3.59 26.43
CA ALA A 353 17.45 3.86 27.25
C ALA A 353 18.66 4.28 26.41
N ASP A 354 18.90 3.62 25.28
CA ASP A 354 20.01 3.97 24.37
C ASP A 354 19.80 5.32 23.67
N ARG A 355 18.56 5.68 23.33
CA ARG A 355 18.24 7.03 22.82
C ARG A 355 18.53 8.11 23.86
N ILE A 356 18.23 7.85 25.13
CA ILE A 356 18.48 8.78 26.25
C ILE A 356 19.98 8.88 26.57
N ARG A 357 20.70 7.74 26.59
CA ARG A 357 22.17 7.71 26.79
C ARG A 357 22.92 8.53 25.75
N LYS A 358 22.46 8.53 24.50
CA LYS A 358 23.01 9.38 23.43
C LYS A 358 22.89 10.89 23.70
N LYS A 359 21.96 11.30 24.58
CA LYS A 359 21.77 12.69 25.04
C LYS A 359 22.51 13.00 26.35
N SER A 360 23.44 12.13 26.78
CA SER A 360 24.26 12.29 27.98
C SER A 360 23.53 12.11 29.33
N GLU A 361 22.39 11.44 29.33
CA GLU A 361 21.66 11.07 30.55
C GLU A 361 21.74 9.55 30.78
N HIS A 362 22.04 9.12 32.01
CA HIS A 362 22.02 7.70 32.35
C HIS A 362 20.62 7.30 32.85
N ILE A 363 20.00 6.34 32.19
CA ILE A 363 18.74 5.75 32.62
C ILE A 363 18.87 4.23 32.72
N ASP A 364 18.30 3.69 33.80
CA ASP A 364 18.27 2.26 34.07
C ASP A 364 17.08 1.62 33.35
N VAL A 365 17.35 0.55 32.60
CA VAL A 365 16.34 -0.24 31.90
C VAL A 365 15.41 -0.91 32.91
N ALA A 366 15.93 -1.37 34.06
CA ALA A 366 15.11 -1.96 35.11
C ALA A 366 14.11 -0.94 35.69
N PHE A 367 14.53 0.33 35.79
CA PHE A 367 13.62 1.41 36.17
C PHE A 367 12.48 1.58 35.16
N LEU A 368 12.78 1.68 33.86
CA LEU A 368 11.77 1.81 32.80
C LEU A 368 10.76 0.65 32.83
N ILE A 369 11.24 -0.59 32.94
CA ILE A 369 10.40 -1.78 33.01
C ILE A 369 9.51 -1.75 34.25
N SER A 370 10.05 -1.40 35.42
CA SER A 370 9.30 -1.35 36.68
C SER A 370 8.20 -0.29 36.70
N ARG A 371 8.39 0.82 35.97
CA ARG A 371 7.43 1.93 35.87
C ARG A 371 6.34 1.66 34.83
N TYR A 372 6.58 0.75 33.88
CA TYR A 372 5.69 0.52 32.75
C TYR A 372 4.22 0.24 33.14
N PRO A 373 3.89 -0.60 34.15
CA PRO A 373 2.50 -0.89 34.47
C PRO A 373 1.68 0.35 34.87
N GLU A 374 2.26 1.26 35.65
CA GLU A 374 1.62 2.52 36.05
C GLU A 374 1.45 3.45 34.84
N CYS A 375 2.48 3.56 33.99
CA CYS A 375 2.43 4.37 32.78
C CYS A 375 1.40 3.85 31.78
N TYR A 376 1.27 2.53 31.63
CA TYR A 376 0.27 1.91 30.78
C TYR A 376 -1.15 2.14 31.30
N GLN A 377 -1.37 2.03 32.62
CA GLN A 377 -2.67 2.35 33.19
C GLN A 377 -3.05 3.82 32.97
N ASP A 378 -2.12 4.75 33.17
CA ASP A 378 -2.39 6.17 32.90
C ASP A 378 -2.65 6.45 31.40
N PHE A 379 -2.02 5.69 30.49
CA PHE A 379 -2.37 5.72 29.06
C PHE A 379 -3.80 5.26 28.82
N MET A 380 -4.24 4.16 29.45
CA MET A 380 -5.61 3.67 29.35
C MET A 380 -6.62 4.70 29.87
N ASP A 381 -6.28 5.42 30.94
CA ASP A 381 -7.13 6.46 31.54
C ASP A 381 -7.21 7.73 30.66
N CYS A 382 -6.17 8.04 29.87
CA CYS A 382 -6.17 9.18 28.95
C CYS A 382 -6.53 8.83 27.50
N LYS A 383 -6.80 7.56 27.23
CA LYS A 383 -6.93 7.02 25.87
C LYS A 383 -8.02 7.71 25.08
N ASP A 384 -9.21 7.89 25.65
CA ASP A 384 -10.32 8.52 24.94
C ASP A 384 -10.07 10.01 24.67
N ALA A 385 -9.35 10.71 25.56
CA ALA A 385 -8.91 12.08 25.28
C ALA A 385 -7.96 12.16 24.07
N LEU A 386 -7.04 11.18 23.93
CA LEU A 386 -6.17 11.09 22.75
C LEU A 386 -6.95 10.76 21.46
N ARG A 387 -8.04 9.99 21.56
CA ARG A 387 -8.91 9.67 20.42
C ARG A 387 -9.72 10.86 19.94
N GLU A 388 -10.03 11.80 20.82
CA GLU A 388 -10.91 12.94 20.53
C GLU A 388 -10.16 14.26 20.31
N CYS A 389 -8.85 14.30 20.54
CA CYS A 389 -8.08 15.55 20.56
C CYS A 389 -7.86 16.21 19.19
N VAL A 390 -8.08 15.49 18.08
CA VAL A 390 -7.84 16.00 16.73
C VAL A 390 -9.14 16.06 15.95
N ASN A 391 -9.46 17.23 15.42
CA ASN A 391 -10.44 17.38 14.35
C ASN A 391 -9.72 17.25 12.99
N GLU A 392 -9.71 16.06 12.40
CA GLU A 392 -8.97 15.79 11.15
C GLU A 392 -9.44 16.66 9.98
N GLU A 393 -10.72 17.03 9.87
CA GLU A 393 -11.19 17.91 8.78
C GLU A 393 -10.57 19.31 8.86
N GLU A 394 -10.46 19.85 10.07
CA GLU A 394 -9.82 21.15 10.31
C GLU A 394 -8.30 21.05 10.16
N LEU A 395 -7.73 19.92 10.57
CA LEU A 395 -6.31 19.64 10.45
C LEU A 395 -5.86 19.56 8.98
N VAL A 396 -6.57 18.79 8.14
CA VAL A 396 -6.29 18.66 6.71
C VAL A 396 -6.42 20.02 5.99
N LYS A 397 -7.35 20.89 6.41
CA LYS A 397 -7.49 22.24 5.85
C LYS A 397 -6.35 23.19 6.22
N ARG A 398 -5.72 22.98 7.38
CA ARG A 398 -4.66 23.86 7.92
C ARG A 398 -3.25 23.42 7.56
N THR A 399 -3.08 22.17 7.17
CA THR A 399 -1.78 21.55 6.90
C THR A 399 -1.60 21.33 5.41
N ASN A 400 -0.38 21.53 4.91
CA ASN A 400 -0.06 21.42 3.49
C ASN A 400 0.82 20.20 3.17
N SER A 401 1.40 19.54 4.18
CA SER A 401 2.24 18.34 4.02
C SER A 401 1.92 17.29 5.09
N PHE A 402 2.18 16.01 4.78
CA PHE A 402 2.02 14.92 5.74
C PHE A 402 2.84 15.15 7.01
N GLU A 403 4.06 15.68 6.86
CA GLU A 403 4.93 16.01 7.98
C GLU A 403 4.34 17.09 8.88
N SER A 404 3.75 18.15 8.31
CA SER A 404 3.09 19.20 9.09
C SER A 404 1.87 18.69 9.85
N GLU A 405 1.13 17.74 9.25
CA GLU A 405 -0.02 17.09 9.87
C GLU A 405 0.37 16.19 11.02
N LEU A 406 1.38 15.33 10.80
CA LEU A 406 1.93 14.46 11.84
C LEU A 406 2.43 15.27 13.03
N ARG A 407 3.16 16.38 12.79
CA ARG A 407 3.62 17.27 13.86
C ARG A 407 2.45 17.87 14.65
N ALA A 408 1.42 18.34 13.96
CA ALA A 408 0.25 18.89 14.62
C ALA A 408 -0.51 17.84 15.46
N VAL A 409 -0.63 16.59 15.00
CA VAL A 409 -1.19 15.50 15.83
C VAL A 409 -0.32 15.26 17.07
N ILE A 410 1.02 15.23 16.91
CA ILE A 410 1.96 15.07 18.03
C ILE A 410 1.84 16.24 19.02
N ASP A 411 1.66 17.47 18.55
CA ASP A 411 1.47 18.65 19.39
C ASP A 411 0.17 18.55 20.20
N GLU A 412 -0.94 18.09 19.61
CA GLU A 412 -2.19 17.83 20.35
C GLU A 412 -2.03 16.72 21.39
N TYR A 413 -1.32 15.64 21.06
CA TYR A 413 -1.02 14.56 22.00
C TYR A 413 -0.20 15.09 23.18
N SER A 414 0.83 15.89 22.88
CA SER A 414 1.75 16.47 23.87
C SER A 414 1.00 17.32 24.91
N LYS A 415 -0.03 18.08 24.51
CA LYS A 415 -0.89 18.82 25.46
C LYS A 415 -1.58 17.93 26.49
N ILE A 416 -1.84 16.67 26.15
CA ILE A 416 -2.48 15.68 27.04
C ILE A 416 -1.41 14.95 27.88
N ILE A 417 -0.34 14.49 27.25
CA ILE A 417 0.57 13.50 27.86
C ILE A 417 1.86 14.06 28.46
N ASP A 418 2.28 15.29 28.12
CA ASP A 418 3.64 15.76 28.47
C ASP A 418 3.93 15.79 29.97
N LYS A 419 2.89 15.96 30.79
CA LYS A 419 2.98 16.00 32.25
C LYS A 419 2.45 14.73 32.91
N ARG A 420 2.27 13.65 32.14
CA ARG A 420 1.61 12.43 32.56
C ARG A 420 2.53 11.20 32.44
N PRO A 421 2.40 10.20 33.33
CA PRO A 421 3.09 8.92 33.20
C PRO A 421 2.88 8.22 31.85
N ALA A 422 1.71 8.41 31.21
CA ALA A 422 1.37 7.85 29.89
C ALA A 422 2.40 8.12 28.79
N LYS A 423 3.13 9.25 28.87
CA LYS A 423 4.18 9.59 27.90
C LYS A 423 5.22 8.49 27.76
N LEU A 424 5.68 7.92 28.88
CA LEU A 424 6.67 6.85 28.84
C LEU A 424 6.12 5.57 28.17
N ALA A 425 4.85 5.23 28.42
CA ALA A 425 4.23 4.09 27.78
C ALA A 425 4.19 4.27 26.25
N ILE A 426 3.80 5.46 25.78
CA ILE A 426 3.75 5.82 24.36
C ILE A 426 5.16 5.81 23.74
N GLU A 427 6.17 6.38 24.40
CA GLU A 427 7.55 6.40 23.89
C GLU A 427 8.13 4.99 23.74
N LEU A 428 7.89 4.10 24.70
CA LEU A 428 8.27 2.68 24.63
C LEU A 428 7.51 1.96 23.52
N GLY A 429 6.20 2.17 23.41
CA GLY A 429 5.37 1.62 22.34
C GLY A 429 5.88 2.00 20.95
N MET A 430 6.14 3.30 20.74
CA MET A 430 6.68 3.81 19.48
C MET A 430 8.09 3.30 19.18
N ALA A 431 8.96 3.21 20.19
CA ALA A 431 10.28 2.63 20.03
C ALA A 431 10.20 1.17 19.57
N TYR A 432 9.26 0.40 20.14
CA TYR A 432 8.98 -0.97 19.74
C TYR A 432 8.45 -1.06 18.30
N SER A 433 7.42 -0.28 17.92
CA SER A 433 6.86 -0.34 16.55
C SER A 433 7.93 0.00 15.50
N MET A 434 8.71 1.06 15.74
CA MET A 434 9.80 1.45 14.87
C MET A 434 10.87 0.38 14.76
N HIS A 435 11.20 -0.29 15.88
CA HIS A 435 12.16 -1.38 15.88
C HIS A 435 11.64 -2.60 15.15
N HIS A 436 10.39 -3.02 15.32
CA HIS A 436 9.87 -4.20 14.64
C HIS A 436 9.54 -3.96 13.16
N GLY A 437 9.65 -2.73 12.67
CA GLY A 437 9.57 -2.44 11.25
C GLY A 437 8.15 -2.35 10.71
N SER A 438 7.13 -2.30 11.57
CA SER A 438 5.77 -1.95 11.15
C SER A 438 5.73 -0.44 10.83
N LEU A 439 6.24 -0.07 9.66
CA LEU A 439 6.00 1.26 9.07
C LEU A 439 4.55 1.40 8.60
N ASP A 440 3.83 0.28 8.50
CA ASP A 440 2.39 0.29 8.26
C ASP A 440 1.65 0.27 9.59
N PRO A 441 0.71 1.19 9.79
CA PRO A 441 -0.07 1.24 11.01
C PRO A 441 -0.96 0.00 11.10
N SER A 442 -1.31 -0.35 12.33
CA SER A 442 -2.18 -1.50 12.62
C SER A 442 -3.56 -1.38 11.97
N ASP A 443 -4.07 -0.15 11.86
CA ASP A 443 -5.24 0.19 11.05
C ASP A 443 -5.08 1.59 10.45
N ARG A 444 -5.03 1.67 9.12
CA ARG A 444 -4.93 2.94 8.36
C ARG A 444 -6.22 3.76 8.41
N TYR A 445 -7.33 3.15 8.84
CA TYR A 445 -8.68 3.71 8.83
C TYR A 445 -9.40 3.52 10.19
N TYR A 446 -8.64 3.62 11.28
CA TYR A 446 -9.10 3.33 12.64
C TYR A 446 -10.32 4.17 13.06
N PHE A 447 -10.36 5.46 12.68
CA PHE A 447 -11.48 6.35 13.02
C PHE A 447 -12.45 6.46 11.86
N LYS A 448 -13.63 5.85 11.99
CA LYS A 448 -14.61 5.81 10.89
C LYS A 448 -15.08 7.20 10.44
N ASN A 449 -15.01 8.21 11.30
CA ASN A 449 -15.46 9.59 11.09
C ASN A 449 -14.41 10.52 10.46
N HIS A 450 -13.19 10.05 10.25
CA HIS A 450 -12.07 10.92 9.87
C HIS A 450 -11.78 10.88 8.36
N ALA A 451 -11.29 12.01 7.81
CA ALA A 451 -10.96 12.14 6.39
C ALA A 451 -9.57 11.56 6.11
N ALA A 452 -9.45 10.67 5.13
CA ALA A 452 -8.14 10.13 4.77
C ALA A 452 -7.33 11.14 3.96
N ARG A 453 -6.03 11.23 4.25
CA ARG A 453 -5.04 11.89 3.40
C ARG A 453 -4.53 10.92 2.33
N VAL A 454 -4.14 11.47 1.19
CA VAL A 454 -3.48 10.74 0.12
C VAL A 454 -2.13 11.38 -0.13
N GLU A 455 -1.08 10.57 -0.03
CA GLU A 455 0.30 10.99 -0.27
C GLU A 455 0.84 10.20 -1.47
N ASP A 456 1.39 10.88 -2.47
CA ASP A 456 2.06 10.18 -3.57
C ASP A 456 3.35 9.52 -3.05
N LEU A 457 3.59 8.29 -3.46
CA LEU A 457 4.83 7.60 -3.11
C LEU A 457 5.99 8.19 -3.93
N SER A 458 7.13 8.40 -3.28
CA SER A 458 8.34 8.97 -3.90
C SER A 458 9.57 8.09 -3.70
N GLY A 459 10.60 8.30 -4.52
CA GLY A 459 11.85 7.53 -4.46
C GLY A 459 11.60 6.02 -4.66
N GLU A 460 12.28 5.20 -3.87
CA GLU A 460 12.18 3.74 -3.97
C GLU A 460 10.79 3.18 -3.67
N MET A 461 9.98 3.89 -2.87
CA MET A 461 8.59 3.48 -2.60
C MET A 461 7.69 3.60 -3.84
N ALA A 462 8.10 4.40 -4.83
CA ALA A 462 7.37 4.57 -6.09
C ALA A 462 7.76 3.53 -7.15
N VAL A 463 8.84 2.77 -6.96
CA VAL A 463 9.41 1.89 -8.00
C VAL A 463 8.42 0.80 -8.43
N THR A 464 7.72 0.18 -7.47
CA THR A 464 6.66 -0.79 -7.77
C THR A 464 5.59 -0.21 -8.69
N HIS A 465 5.13 1.02 -8.41
CA HIS A 465 4.16 1.71 -9.25
C HIS A 465 4.73 2.01 -10.63
N GLN A 466 5.96 2.48 -10.72
CA GLN A 466 6.60 2.83 -12.00
C GLN A 466 6.76 1.61 -12.91
N ILE A 467 7.18 0.47 -12.36
CA ILE A 467 7.29 -0.78 -13.11
C ILE A 467 5.92 -1.26 -13.57
N ALA A 468 4.93 -1.28 -12.67
CA ALA A 468 3.57 -1.70 -13.01
C ALA A 468 2.92 -0.78 -14.06
N PHE A 469 3.08 0.53 -13.92
CA PHE A 469 2.61 1.50 -14.90
C PHE A 469 3.30 1.29 -16.25
N GLY A 470 4.63 1.12 -16.26
CA GLY A 470 5.40 0.87 -17.49
C GLY A 470 4.95 -0.40 -18.22
N PHE A 471 4.78 -1.50 -17.49
CA PHE A 471 4.26 -2.75 -18.01
C PHE A 471 2.87 -2.58 -18.66
N LEU A 472 1.94 -1.92 -17.95
CA LEU A 472 0.59 -1.68 -18.46
C LEU A 472 0.59 -0.73 -19.65
N TRP A 473 1.43 0.30 -19.63
CA TRP A 473 1.61 1.24 -20.74
C TRP A 473 2.16 0.54 -21.99
N ASP A 474 3.11 -0.37 -21.83
CA ASP A 474 3.64 -1.17 -22.93
C ASP A 474 2.58 -2.11 -23.50
N LEU A 475 1.82 -2.80 -22.65
CA LEU A 475 0.67 -3.60 -23.09
C LEU A 475 -0.34 -2.74 -23.86
N LEU A 476 -0.64 -1.56 -23.32
CA LEU A 476 -1.51 -0.59 -23.96
C LEU A 476 -0.93 -0.11 -25.30
N ASN A 477 0.37 -0.04 -25.53
CA ASN A 477 0.87 0.33 -26.87
C ASN A 477 0.99 -0.87 -27.83
N LYS A 478 1.16 -2.09 -27.30
CA LYS A 478 1.35 -3.31 -28.10
C LYS A 478 0.07 -3.93 -28.64
N SER A 479 -1.07 -3.79 -27.96
CA SER A 479 -2.33 -4.30 -28.52
C SER A 479 -2.74 -3.40 -29.70
N GLY A 480 -2.41 -3.77 -30.94
CA GLY A 480 -2.90 -3.04 -32.11
C GLY A 480 -4.43 -2.92 -32.12
N PRO A 481 -5.00 -1.97 -32.88
CA PRO A 481 -6.44 -1.96 -33.10
C PRO A 481 -6.81 -3.27 -33.81
N ASN A 482 -7.63 -4.10 -33.13
CA ASN A 482 -8.25 -5.27 -33.76
C ASN A 482 -9.40 -4.84 -34.66
#